data_AF-A0A936C9L5-F1
#
_entry.id   AF-A0A936C9L5-F1
#
_cell.length_a   1.000
_cell.length_b   1.000
_cell.length_c   1.000
_cell.angle_alpha   90.00
_cell.angle_beta   90.00
_cell.angle_gamma   90.00
#
_symmetry.space_group_name_H-M   'P 1'
#
loop_
_entity.id
_entity.type
_entity.pdbx_description
1 polymer ?
#
loop_
_entity_poly.entity_id
_entity_poly.type
_entity_poly.pdbx_seq_one_letter_code
_entity_poly.pdbx_strand_id
1 'polypeptide(L)' 'MYVGNVTTPTVIMTGELDLRTPMAQSEEFTALKQRGVPSALLRFQGEFHGTGSKPSNFMRTQLYMMSWYQQHKREKAAMN' A
#
# COMPACT_ATOMS: atom_id res chain seq x y z
N MET A 1 17.90 -9.05 -6.29
CA MET A 1 16.71 -8.33 -5.78
C MET A 1 15.87 -9.25 -4.90
N TYR A 2 15.44 -8.82 -3.73
CA TYR A 2 14.73 -9.64 -2.73
C TYR A 2 13.21 -9.76 -2.97
N VAL A 3 12.67 -9.07 -3.98
CA VAL A 3 11.25 -9.10 -4.36
C VAL A 3 10.73 -10.53 -4.61
N GLY A 4 11.65 -11.45 -4.94
CA GLY A 4 11.37 -12.88 -5.11
C GLY A 4 10.72 -13.55 -3.90
N ASN A 5 11.02 -13.03 -2.70
CA ASN A 5 10.65 -13.65 -1.43
C ASN A 5 9.28 -13.16 -0.91
N VAL A 6 8.68 -12.16 -1.56
CA VAL A 6 7.41 -11.59 -1.12
C VAL A 6 6.26 -12.47 -1.61
N THR A 7 5.46 -12.98 -0.68
CA THR A 7 4.26 -13.79 -0.96
C THR A 7 2.98 -13.20 -0.38
N THR A 8 3.11 -12.26 0.56
CA THR A 8 1.98 -11.66 1.26
C THR A 8 1.36 -10.53 0.44
N PRO A 9 0.02 -10.45 0.32
CA PRO A 9 -0.65 -9.30 -0.26
C PRO A 9 -0.16 -7.99 0.34
N THR A 10 0.27 -7.05 -0.50
CA THR A 10 0.91 -5.81 -0.05
C THR A 10 0.21 -4.59 -0.65
N VAL A 11 0.05 -3.53 0.12
CA VAL A 11 -0.37 -2.22 -0.40
C VAL A 11 0.71 -1.19 -0.09
N ILE A 12 1.05 -0.35 -1.07
CA ILE A 12 1.91 0.81 -0.89
C ILE A 12 1.05 2.06 -0.88
N MET A 13 1.32 2.97 0.05
CA MET A 13 0.64 4.25 0.23
C MET A 13 1.69 5.36 0.22
N THR A 14 1.56 6.32 -0.69
CA THR A 14 2.56 7.39 -0.84
C THR A 14 1.95 8.72 -1.28
N GLY A 15 2.57 9.82 -0.88
CA GLY A 15 2.23 11.16 -1.36
C GLY A 15 2.81 11.43 -2.75
N GLU A 16 2.05 12.10 -3.62
CA GLU A 16 2.51 12.37 -4.98
C GLU A 16 3.69 13.36 -5.06
N LEU A 17 3.87 14.18 -4.03
CA LEU A 17 4.90 15.21 -3.95
C LEU A 17 6.02 14.82 -2.99
N ASP A 18 6.13 13.55 -2.58
CA ASP A 18 7.18 13.12 -1.66
C ASP A 18 8.57 13.25 -2.31
N LEU A 19 9.41 14.12 -1.72
CA LEU A 19 10.78 14.36 -2.15
C LEU A 19 11.81 13.52 -1.38
N ARG A 20 11.43 12.91 -0.25
CA ARG A 20 12.32 12.05 0.57
C ARG A 20 12.30 10.61 0.08
N THR A 21 11.12 10.13 -0.29
CA THR A 21 10.89 8.83 -0.93
C THR A 21 10.13 9.02 -2.24
N PRO A 22 10.83 9.38 -3.33
CA PRO A 22 10.19 9.72 -4.60
C PRO A 22 9.32 8.61 -5.19
N MET A 23 8.27 9.00 -5.93
CA MET A 23 7.28 8.08 -6.51
C MET A 23 7.89 6.91 -7.29
N ALA A 24 9.00 7.13 -8.00
CA ALA A 24 9.71 6.07 -8.74
C ALA A 24 10.04 4.86 -7.86
N GLN A 25 10.44 5.06 -6.60
CA GLN A 25 10.70 3.97 -5.64
C GLN A 25 9.40 3.19 -5.32
N SER A 26 8.27 3.88 -5.22
CA SER A 26 6.97 3.25 -5.01
C SER A 26 6.46 2.52 -6.25
N GLU A 27 6.83 2.97 -7.45
CA GLU A 27 6.43 2.35 -8.72
C GLU A 27 7.21 1.06 -9.02
N GLU A 28 8.41 0.88 -8.47
CA GLU A 28 9.16 -0.38 -8.54
C GLU A 28 8.37 -1.59 -7.98
N PHE A 29 7.40 -1.32 -7.10
CA PHE A 29 6.45 -2.30 -6.58
C PHE A 29 5.60 -3.01 -7.65
N THR A 30 5.52 -2.46 -8.87
CA THR A 30 4.92 -3.16 -10.02
C THR A 30 5.50 -4.56 -10.24
N ALA A 31 6.73 -4.83 -9.77
CA ALA A 31 7.31 -6.15 -9.73
C ALA A 31 6.47 -7.19 -8.94
N LEU A 32 5.75 -6.79 -7.89
CA LEU A 32 4.83 -7.70 -7.19
C LEU A 32 3.64 -8.09 -8.07
N LYS A 33 3.07 -7.14 -8.82
CA LYS A 33 2.01 -7.41 -9.79
C LYS A 33 2.48 -8.39 -10.87
N GLN A 34 3.68 -8.20 -11.41
CA GLN A 34 4.27 -9.10 -12.41
C GLN A 34 4.47 -10.53 -11.87
N ARG A 35 4.64 -10.69 -10.56
CA ARG A 35 4.78 -11.99 -9.88
C ARG A 35 3.45 -12.60 -9.44
N GLY A 36 2.32 -11.96 -9.71
CA GLY A 36 0.99 -12.43 -9.29
C GLY A 36 0.72 -12.27 -7.79
N VAL A 37 1.53 -11.51 -7.05
CA VAL A 37 1.24 -11.18 -5.64
C VAL A 37 0.16 -10.09 -5.62
N PRO A 38 -0.97 -10.28 -4.93
CA PRO A 38 -2.01 -9.25 -4.82
C PRO A 38 -1.44 -7.95 -4.28
N SER A 39 -1.57 -6.88 -5.06
CA SER A 39 -0.82 -5.67 -4.82
C SER A 39 -1.53 -4.40 -5.30
N ALA A 40 -1.47 -3.34 -4.48
CA ALA A 40 -2.04 -2.03 -4.79
C ALA A 40 -1.05 -0.89 -4.48
N LEU A 41 -1.09 0.17 -5.29
CA LEU A 41 -0.38 1.42 -5.06
C LEU A 41 -1.41 2.54 -4.94
N LEU A 42 -1.46 3.18 -3.78
CA LEU A 42 -2.34 4.30 -3.48
C LEU A 42 -1.52 5.59 -3.46
N ARG A 43 -1.92 6.52 -4.33
CA ARG A 43 -1.29 7.82 -4.49
C ARG A 43 -2.16 8.89 -3.84
N PHE A 44 -1.61 9.63 -2.88
CA PHE A 44 -2.31 10.70 -2.20
C PHE A 44 -1.99 12.04 -2.85
N GLN A 45 -2.96 12.56 -3.60
CA GLN A 45 -2.80 13.75 -4.40
C GLN A 45 -2.45 14.97 -3.55
N GLY A 46 -1.35 15.63 -3.90
CA GLY A 46 -0.85 16.84 -3.24
C GLY A 46 -0.39 16.63 -1.80
N GLU A 47 -0.06 15.39 -1.42
CA GLU A 47 0.66 15.10 -0.17
C GLU A 47 2.16 14.90 -0.45
N PHE A 48 2.98 15.15 0.57
CA PHE A 48 4.44 14.98 0.55
C PHE A 48 4.82 13.70 1.32
N HIS A 49 5.79 13.77 2.23
CA HIS A 49 6.20 12.69 3.11
C HIS A 49 5.19 12.49 4.26
N GLY A 50 4.08 11.82 3.96
CA GLY A 50 2.94 11.60 4.84
C GLY A 50 1.62 11.81 4.11
N THR A 51 0.50 11.72 4.83
CA THR A 51 -0.86 11.90 4.26
C THR A 51 -1.75 12.79 5.13
N GLY A 52 -1.14 13.63 5.97
CA GLY A 52 -1.83 14.39 7.01
C GLY A 52 -2.17 15.84 6.65
N SER A 53 -1.62 16.37 5.55
CA SER A 53 -1.79 17.79 5.22
C SER A 53 -3.21 18.11 4.75
N LYS A 54 -3.90 17.14 4.13
CA LYS A 54 -5.33 17.23 3.81
C LYS A 54 -6.11 16.26 4.72
N PRO A 55 -7.08 16.75 5.53
CA PRO A 55 -7.85 15.89 6.43
C PRO A 55 -8.57 14.73 5.73
N SER A 56 -9.03 14.94 4.49
CA SER A 56 -9.66 13.90 3.69
C SER A 56 -8.68 12.78 3.28
N ASN A 57 -7.41 13.11 3.01
CA ASN A 57 -6.38 12.13 2.74
C ASN A 57 -6.01 11.35 4.00
N PHE A 58 -5.92 12.01 5.14
CA PHE A 58 -5.68 11.34 6.41
C PHE A 58 -6.75 10.27 6.69
N MET A 59 -8.03 10.64 6.52
CA MET A 59 -9.15 9.71 6.64
C MET A 59 -9.05 8.56 5.63
N ARG A 60 -8.71 8.85 4.37
CA ARG A 60 -8.51 7.83 3.33
C ARG A 60 -7.41 6.84 3.71
N THR A 61 -6.30 7.27 4.29
CA THR A 61 -5.23 6.38 4.76
C THR A 61 -5.76 5.34 5.74
N GLN A 62 -6.53 5.79 6.75
CA GLN A 62 -7.11 4.88 7.74
C GLN A 62 -8.11 3.91 7.09
N LEU A 63 -9.03 4.43 6.28
CA LEU A 63 -10.08 3.62 5.65
C LEU A 63 -9.53 2.60 4.66
N TYR A 64 -8.58 2.98 3.81
CA TYR A 64 -7.96 2.05 2.87
C TYR A 64 -7.10 1.00 3.58
N MET A 65 -6.39 1.38 4.65
CA MET A 65 -5.64 0.42 5.46
C MET A 65 -6.58 -0.63 6.08
N MET A 66 -7.67 -0.18 6.72
CA MET A 66 -8.67 -1.08 7.30
C MET A 66 -9.32 -1.98 6.23
N SER A 67 -9.65 -1.42 5.07
CA SER A 67 -10.21 -2.16 3.95
C SER A 67 -9.26 -3.23 3.43
N TRP A 68 -7.96 -2.92 3.27
CA TRP A 68 -6.95 -3.86 2.82
C TRP A 68 -6.81 -5.05 3.76
N TYR A 69 -6.74 -4.79 5.08
CA TYR A 69 -6.71 -5.83 6.09
C TYR A 69 -7.98 -6.68 6.09
N GLN A 70 -9.15 -6.07 5.95
CA GLN A 70 -10.41 -6.83 5.90
C GLN A 70 -10.49 -7.77 4.69
N GLN A 71 -9.96 -7.32 3.53
CA GLN A 71 -9.93 -8.11 2.30
C GLN A 71 -8.94 -9.27 2.37
N HIS A 72 -7.82 -9.11 3.08
CA HIS A 72 -6.72 -10.09 3.14
C HIS A 72 -6.52 -10.69 4.52
N LYS A 73 -7.53 -10.60 5.40
CA LYS A 73 -7.51 -11.29 6.68
C LYS A 73 -7.35 -12.78 6.43
N ARG A 74 -6.52 -13.45 7.22
CA ARG A 74 -6.53 -14.91 7.25
C ARG A 74 -7.92 -15.32 7.69
N GLU A 75 -8.54 -16.25 6.98
CA GLU A 75 -9.69 -16.95 7.55
C GLU A 75 -9.23 -17.47 8.92
N LYS A 76 -10.05 -17.25 9.97
CA LYS A 76 -9.83 -17.98 11.21
C LYS A 76 -9.78 -19.44 10.78
N ALA A 77 -8.64 -20.11 10.96
CA ALA A 77 -8.62 -21.57 10.93
C ALA A 77 -9.81 -21.99 11.79
N ALA A 78 -10.78 -22.66 11.16
CA ALA A 78 -11.98 -23.10 11.85
C ALA A 78 -11.51 -23.73 13.17
N MET A 79 -11.92 -23.13 14.28
CA MET A 79 -11.73 -23.72 15.60
C MET A 79 -12.55 -25.00 15.58
N ASN A 80 -11.91 -26.09 15.18
CA ASN A 80 -12.29 -27.45 15.53
C ASN A 80 -11.82 -27.71 16.96
#